data_AF-A0ABD5RPS4-F1
#
_entry.id   AF-A0ABD5RPS4-F1
#
_cell.length_a   1.000
_cell.length_b   1.000
_cell.length_c   1.000
_cell.angle_alpha   90.00
_cell.angle_beta   90.00
_cell.angle_gamma   90.00
#
_symmetry.space_group_name_H-M   'P 1'
#
loop_
_entity.id
_entity.type
_entity.pdbx_description
1 polymer ?
#
loop_
_entity_poly.entity_id
_entity_poly.type
_entity_poly.pdbx_seq_one_letter_code
_entity_poly.pdbx_strand_id
1 'polypeptide(L)'
;MSNTESLPDGWSEVDHDPQVVDKYDARQPTLFENVDGTTLQVVPEVGNRAPTGEGDHWRVDSVEGDPAAPEETTVLGEREGRSDALAFAREAMEHYNEARSLDGVREETAR
;
A
#
# COMPACT_ATOMS: atom_id res chain seq x y z
N MET A 1 20.64 8.27 -1.04
CA MET A 1 19.83 9.33 -1.67
C MET A 1 18.42 8.79 -1.68
N SER A 2 17.56 9.23 -0.76
CA SER A 2 16.17 8.80 -0.73
C SER A 2 15.50 9.43 -1.94
N ASN A 3 15.07 8.60 -2.89
CA ASN A 3 14.31 9.03 -4.06
C ASN A 3 12.91 9.42 -3.57
N THR A 4 12.79 10.51 -2.82
CA THR A 4 11.54 11.22 -2.57
C THR A 4 11.17 11.90 -3.89
N GLU A 5 10.87 11.09 -4.90
CA GLU A 5 10.06 11.56 -6.02
C GLU A 5 8.80 12.10 -5.36
N SER A 6 8.63 13.42 -5.43
CA SER A 6 7.68 14.15 -4.61
C SER A 6 6.33 13.43 -4.60
N LEU A 7 5.92 12.97 -3.42
CA LEU A 7 4.59 12.38 -3.23
C LEU A 7 3.53 13.39 -3.69
N PRO A 8 2.35 12.92 -4.11
CA PRO A 8 1.24 13.80 -4.44
C PRO A 8 0.90 14.72 -3.27
N ASP A 9 0.37 15.90 -3.58
CA ASP A 9 0.11 16.94 -2.57
C ASP A 9 -0.76 16.40 -1.42
N GLY A 10 -0.41 16.76 -0.18
CA GLY A 10 -1.10 16.27 1.02
C GLY A 10 -0.71 14.87 1.48
N TRP A 11 0.16 14.14 0.77
CA TRP A 11 0.65 12.83 1.19
C TRP A 11 2.03 12.87 1.80
N SER A 12 2.28 12.00 2.78
CA SER A 12 3.59 11.82 3.40
C SER A 12 3.84 10.35 3.71
N GLU A 13 5.07 9.90 3.49
CA GLU A 13 5.51 8.58 3.95
C GLU A 13 5.67 8.62 5.47
N VAL A 14 5.07 7.65 6.17
CA VAL A 14 5.11 7.56 7.62
C VAL A 14 5.97 6.36 8.00
N ASP A 15 6.94 6.59 8.88
CA ASP A 15 7.72 5.51 9.47
C ASP A 15 6.83 4.76 10.47
N HIS A 16 6.38 3.57 10.10
CA HIS A 16 5.54 2.77 10.97
C HIS A 16 6.42 1.81 11.78
N ASP A 17 6.28 1.84 13.11
CA ASP A 17 6.92 0.86 14.00
C ASP A 17 6.36 -0.54 13.64
N PRO A 18 7.17 -1.56 13.33
CA PRO A 18 6.78 -2.76 12.57
C PRO A 18 5.85 -3.76 13.31
N GLN A 19 4.81 -3.30 14.02
CA GLN A 19 3.94 -4.13 14.85
C GLN A 19 2.87 -4.90 14.05
N VAL A 20 2.61 -4.53 12.79
CA VAL A 20 1.49 -5.09 11.98
C VAL A 20 1.93 -6.09 10.90
N VAL A 21 3.21 -6.08 10.49
CA VAL A 21 3.73 -7.08 9.56
C VAL A 21 4.35 -8.23 10.34
N ASP A 22 3.90 -9.43 10.01
CA ASP A 22 4.32 -10.72 10.56
C ASP A 22 5.81 -10.70 10.94
N LYS A 23 6.13 -11.06 12.19
CA LYS A 23 7.47 -10.95 12.82
C LYS A 23 8.60 -11.70 12.06
N TYR A 24 8.29 -12.34 10.94
CA TYR A 24 9.14 -13.19 10.16
C TYR A 24 9.39 -12.69 8.72
N ASP A 25 8.72 -11.63 8.24
CA ASP A 25 9.05 -11.02 6.94
C ASP A 25 9.99 -9.83 7.13
N ALA A 26 11.22 -9.94 6.59
CA ALA A 26 12.23 -8.89 6.68
C ALA A 26 11.91 -7.68 5.78
N ARG A 27 10.91 -7.77 4.89
CA ARG A 27 10.45 -6.67 4.06
C ARG A 27 9.49 -5.83 4.88
N GLN A 28 9.94 -4.63 5.24
CA GLN A 28 9.10 -3.68 5.95
C GLN A 28 8.04 -3.10 5.00
N PRO A 29 6.80 -2.93 5.47
CA PRO A 29 5.77 -2.25 4.69
C PRO A 29 6.15 -0.78 4.49
N THR A 30 5.62 -0.17 3.44
CA THR A 30 5.66 1.29 3.29
C THR A 30 4.28 1.85 3.57
N LEU A 31 4.19 2.83 4.47
CA LEU A 31 2.94 3.48 4.84
C LEU A 31 2.92 4.92 4.34
N PHE A 32 1.78 5.34 3.82
CA PHE A 32 1.53 6.70 3.37
C PHE A 32 0.26 7.23 4.01
N GLU A 33 0.33 8.44 4.53
CA GLU A 33 -0.80 9.12 5.15
C GLU A 33 -1.08 10.43 4.43
N ASN A 34 -2.37 10.70 4.20
CA ASN A 34 -2.86 11.98 3.72
C ASN A 34 -3.19 12.90 4.90
N VAL A 35 -3.07 14.23 4.71
CA VAL A 35 -3.45 15.25 5.71
C VAL A 35 -4.88 15.12 6.26
N ASP A 36 -5.79 14.49 5.50
CA ASP A 36 -7.17 14.23 5.91
C ASP A 36 -7.32 12.93 6.74
N GLY A 37 -6.22 12.20 7.01
CA GLY A 37 -6.19 10.96 7.79
C GLY A 37 -6.47 9.69 6.99
N THR A 38 -6.52 9.78 5.65
CA THR A 38 -6.61 8.60 4.78
C THR A 38 -5.23 7.95 4.64
N THR A 39 -5.17 6.63 4.77
CA THR A 39 -3.91 5.90 4.80
C THR A 39 -3.84 4.85 3.69
N LEU A 40 -2.68 4.74 3.06
CA LEU A 40 -2.34 3.68 2.10
C LEU A 40 -1.13 2.92 2.60
N GLN A 41 -1.16 1.59 2.48
CA GLN A 41 -0.02 0.74 2.80
C GLN A 41 0.38 -0.10 1.59
N VAL A 42 1.68 -0.27 1.42
CA VAL A 42 2.31 -1.16 0.44
C VAL A 42 2.96 -2.27 1.23
N VAL A 43 2.36 -3.45 1.19
CA VAL A 43 2.76 -4.60 2.00
C VAL A 43 3.26 -5.73 1.12
N PRO A 44 4.30 -6.48 1.52
CA PRO A 44 4.66 -7.70 0.83
C PRO A 44 3.51 -8.71 0.95
N GLU A 45 3.16 -9.39 -0.13
CA GLU A 45 2.23 -10.50 -0.01
C GLU A 45 2.94 -11.68 0.67
N VAL A 46 2.53 -11.98 1.90
CA VAL A 46 3.03 -13.14 2.66
C VAL A 46 1.91 -14.17 2.72
N GLY A 47 1.95 -15.15 1.82
CA GLY A 47 0.97 -16.21 1.75
C GLY A 47 1.51 -17.41 0.99
N ASN A 48 1.11 -18.61 1.40
CA ASN A 48 1.46 -19.91 0.80
C ASN A 48 1.00 -20.05 -0.66
N ARG A 49 1.51 -19.23 -1.60
CA ARG A 49 1.38 -19.46 -3.03
C ARG A 49 2.25 -20.68 -3.37
N ALA A 50 1.69 -21.60 -4.16
CA ALA A 50 2.40 -22.78 -4.65
C ALA A 50 3.71 -22.34 -5.34
N PRO A 51 4.81 -23.12 -5.25
CA PRO A 51 6.17 -22.72 -5.62
C PRO A 51 6.41 -22.57 -7.14
N THR A 52 5.36 -22.36 -7.94
CA THR A 52 5.40 -22.27 -9.39
C THR A 52 5.42 -20.84 -9.92
N GLY A 53 5.39 -19.82 -9.06
CA GLY A 53 5.55 -18.42 -9.44
C GLY A 53 6.73 -17.81 -8.72
N GLU A 54 7.84 -17.62 -9.43
CA GLU A 54 8.86 -16.67 -9.03
C GLU A 54 8.20 -15.28 -8.95
N GLY A 55 8.30 -14.56 -7.84
CA GLY A 55 7.85 -13.16 -7.85
C GLY A 55 7.74 -12.51 -6.49
N ASP A 56 8.50 -11.45 -6.29
CA ASP A 56 8.38 -10.52 -5.18
C ASP A 56 7.03 -9.77 -5.31
N HIS A 57 5.91 -10.40 -4.92
CA HIS A 57 4.58 -9.78 -5.03
C HIS A 57 4.32 -8.82 -3.87
N TRP A 58 3.76 -7.66 -4.20
CA TRP A 58 3.40 -6.61 -3.27
C TRP A 58 1.94 -6.23 -3.46
N ARG A 59 1.26 -5.92 -2.38
CA ARG A 59 -0.14 -5.50 -2.36
C ARG A 59 -0.23 -4.06 -1.90
N VAL A 60 -1.15 -3.32 -2.51
CA VAL A 60 -1.47 -1.95 -2.09
C VAL A 60 -2.87 -1.97 -1.48
N ASP A 61 -2.96 -1.55 -0.23
CA ASP A 61 -4.20 -1.52 0.54
C ASP A 61 -4.51 -0.08 0.97
N SER A 62 -5.78 0.27 1.00
CA SER A 62 -6.26 1.43 1.75
C SER A 62 -6.67 1.02 3.15
N VAL A 63 -6.29 1.84 4.12
CA VAL A 63 -6.58 1.67 5.53
C VAL A 63 -7.50 2.79 5.97
N GLU A 64 -8.62 2.41 6.58
CA GLU A 64 -9.48 3.33 7.31
C GLU A 64 -9.20 3.18 8.82
N GLY A 65 -9.07 4.31 9.50
CA GLY A 65 -8.74 4.36 10.92
C GLY A 65 -7.24 4.32 11.19
N ASP A 66 -6.88 3.85 12.39
CA ASP A 66 -5.49 3.83 12.84
C ASP A 66 -4.69 2.72 12.12
N PRO A 67 -3.53 3.01 11.49
CA PRO A 67 -2.76 2.00 10.78
C PRO A 67 -2.19 0.89 11.68
N ALA A 68 -2.02 1.14 12.98
CA ALA A 68 -1.62 0.11 13.94
C ALA A 68 -2.80 -0.76 14.41
N ALA A 69 -4.03 -0.27 14.25
CA ALA A 69 -5.27 -0.98 14.57
C ALA A 69 -6.37 -0.62 13.55
N PRO A 70 -6.24 -1.08 12.29
CA PRO A 70 -7.10 -0.65 11.21
C PRO A 70 -8.54 -1.06 11.48
N GLU A 71 -9.48 -0.12 11.30
CA GLU A 71 -10.92 -0.39 11.42
C GLU A 71 -11.39 -1.17 10.19
N GLU A 72 -10.92 -0.75 9.01
CA GLU A 72 -11.14 -1.45 7.75
C GLU A 72 -9.88 -1.41 6.89
N THR A 73 -9.61 -2.52 6.19
CA THR A 73 -8.57 -2.61 5.18
C THR A 73 -9.18 -3.08 3.87
N THR A 74 -8.91 -2.33 2.81
CA THR A 74 -9.42 -2.59 1.47
C THR A 74 -8.24 -2.81 0.53
N VAL A 75 -8.22 -3.95 -0.16
CA VAL A 75 -7.22 -4.22 -1.20
C VAL A 75 -7.55 -3.38 -2.43
N LEU A 76 -6.58 -2.59 -2.90
CA LEU A 76 -6.69 -1.82 -4.15
C LEU A 76 -6.15 -2.63 -5.33
N GLY A 77 -5.07 -3.38 -5.14
CA GLY A 77 -4.46 -4.19 -6.18
C GLY A 77 -3.17 -4.90 -5.76
N GLU A 78 -2.70 -5.82 -6.60
CA GLU A 78 -1.46 -6.59 -6.45
C GLU A 78 -0.48 -6.24 -7.58
N ARG A 79 0.82 -6.13 -7.28
CA ARG A 79 1.87 -5.84 -8.26
C ARG A 79 3.05 -6.81 -8.12
N GLU A 80 3.68 -7.09 -9.25
CA GLU A 80 4.93 -7.81 -9.32
C GLU A 80 6.08 -6.83 -9.06
N GLY A 81 6.66 -6.88 -7.86
CA GLY A 81 7.78 -6.04 -7.45
C GLY A 81 7.37 -4.80 -6.64
N ARG A 82 8.25 -4.44 -5.70
CA ARG A 82 8.03 -3.27 -4.82
C ARG A 82 7.88 -1.97 -5.59
N SER A 83 8.68 -1.77 -6.64
CA SER A 83 8.69 -0.53 -7.41
C SER A 83 7.35 -0.29 -8.11
N ASP A 84 6.78 -1.33 -8.73
CA ASP A 84 5.48 -1.27 -9.39
C ASP A 84 4.35 -1.02 -8.38
N ALA A 85 4.45 -1.60 -7.17
CA ALA A 85 3.51 -1.32 -6.09
C ALA A 85 3.59 0.13 -5.59
N LEU A 86 4.79 0.69 -5.46
CA LEU A 86 4.99 2.09 -5.07
C LEU A 86 4.48 3.05 -6.15
N ALA A 87 4.70 2.73 -7.44
CA ALA A 87 4.16 3.49 -8.55
C ALA A 87 2.63 3.47 -8.53
N PHE A 88 2.03 2.29 -8.35
CA PHE A 88 0.57 2.16 -8.25
C PHE A 88 -0.01 2.88 -7.03
N ALA A 89 0.65 2.80 -5.87
CA ALA A 89 0.25 3.55 -4.69
C ALA A 89 0.23 5.06 -4.96
N ARG A 90 1.22 5.57 -5.70
CA ARG A 90 1.24 6.97 -6.11
C ARG A 90 0.07 7.32 -7.03
N GLU A 91 -0.24 6.49 -8.02
CA GLU A 91 -1.42 6.69 -8.88
C GLU A 91 -2.71 6.71 -8.06
N ALA A 92 -2.81 5.85 -7.03
CA ALA A 92 -3.94 5.83 -6.11
C ALA A 92 -4.07 7.13 -5.30
N MET A 93 -2.94 7.66 -4.82
CA MET A 93 -2.90 8.95 -4.11
C MET A 93 -3.33 10.12 -5.01
N GLU A 94 -2.89 10.13 -6.28
CA GLU A 94 -3.29 11.12 -7.27
C GLU A 94 -4.79 11.04 -7.54
N HIS A 95 -5.31 9.83 -7.78
CA HIS A 95 -6.75 9.61 -7.96
C HIS A 95 -7.55 10.04 -6.74
N TYR A 96 -7.08 9.75 -5.53
CA TYR A 96 -7.73 10.21 -4.30
C TYR A 96 -7.74 11.75 -4.21
N ASN A 97 -6.67 12.43 -4.59
CA ASN A 97 -6.64 13.89 -4.57
C ASN A 97 -7.66 14.50 -5.56
N GLU A 98 -7.89 13.85 -6.70
CA GLU A 98 -8.85 14.30 -7.72
C GLU A 98 -10.30 13.94 -7.38
N ALA A 99 -10.56 12.70 -6.95
CA ALA A 99 -11.90 12.14 -6.79
C ALA A 99 -12.38 12.11 -5.32
N ARG A 100 -11.47 12.31 -4.35
CA ARG A 100 -11.70 12.12 -2.91
C ARG A 100 -12.26 10.73 -2.56
N SER A 101 -11.93 9.73 -3.36
CA SER A 101 -12.31 8.33 -3.21
C SER A 101 -11.25 7.43 -3.85
N LEU A 102 -11.10 6.22 -3.34
CA LEU A 102 -10.22 5.17 -3.90
C LEU A 102 -11.01 4.10 -4.67
N ASP A 103 -12.34 4.19 -4.73
CA ASP A 103 -13.17 3.20 -5.41
C ASP A 103 -12.89 3.10 -6.91
N GLY A 104 -12.45 4.18 -7.54
CA GLY A 104 -12.05 4.19 -8.95
C GLY A 104 -10.70 3.51 -9.24
N VAL A 105 -9.93 3.19 -8.19
CA VAL A 105 -8.61 2.55 -8.26
C VAL A 105 -8.69 1.06 -7.97
N ARG A 106 -9.73 0.63 -7.22
CA ARG A 106 -9.91 -0.75 -6.80
C ARG A 106 -9.99 -1.67 -8.01
N GLU A 107 -8.98 -2.50 -8.17
CA GLU A 107 -9.03 -3.61 -9.11
C GLU A 107 -9.91 -4.69 -8.50
N GLU A 108 -10.94 -5.10 -9.25
CA GLU A 108 -11.73 -6.27 -8.90
C GLU A 108 -10.76 -7.47 -8.93
N THR A 109 -10.28 -7.89 -7.76
CA THR A 109 -9.39 -9.03 -7.62
C THR A 109 -10.21 -10.26 -8.00
N ALA A 110 -10.15 -10.60 -9.29
CA ALA A 110 -10.87 -11.72 -9.87
C ALA A 110 -10.45 -13.00 -9.15
N ARG A 111 -11.37 -13.51 -8.33
CA ARG A 111 -11.19 -14.65 -7.46
C ARG A 111 -11.27 -15.98 -8.21
#